data_AF-A0A518I4H7-F1
#
_entry.id   AF-A0A518I4H7-F1
#
_cell.length_a   1.000
_cell.length_b   1.000
_cell.length_c   1.000
_cell.angle_alpha   90.00
_cell.angle_beta   90.00
_cell.angle_gamma   90.00
#
_symmetry.space_group_name_H-M   'P 1'
#
loop_
_entity.id
_entity.type
_entity.pdbx_description
1 polymer ?
#
loop_
_entity_poly.entity_id
_entity_poly.type
_entity_poly.pdbx_seq_one_letter_code
_entity_poly.pdbx_strand_id
1 'polypeptide(L)'
;MIGSFSQPWPNRHRSPVYGFLAPRTLAFRTLAHRTPAYRTLVWWAMVAAAHQWGGGGLGTGAIGQEPVPPAEIRSTAETPVAGDPVGDDLAERVGRLVDGLRSDQFAVRELASEQLFRLGPACLPILRVTRRQSNDTEQSDRLDRIIDSLAKQSLESRIRSFLQGGPSELENWPELEKWFGDSPRIRELFVDLYREHPYLVDALGGTPQQLSMGLSRVRRRLIERGVGPRETPQRVDLIALLLPLTDPDFTGGAQYDLIVASLLQLYPANDFRKDAIFGEPFMRMVAKWMSRSDISIREQVLRLALQWKMDIGLTLALETLKQNPDPILLCRCMQTISRQGTREHAVLLAAYINDPTVVFQKRYLGVHGGEVQVGDVAAASIARLNSVPVTEIGFAEPAEHPIFGIIYEELVVPMKRPAKSTDSDEETDQGDDEDGESADDETLDENDLTPLQPGNLTPREIARLIDHAKRREAARVEIRLKALELVPAAPAETPQKS
;
A
#
# COMPACT_ATOMS: atom_id res chain seq x y z
N MET A 1 -52.84 1.46 30.87
CA MET A 1 -53.69 2.27 29.97
C MET A 1 -52.73 3.10 29.11
N ILE A 2 -52.29 2.61 27.94
CA ILE A 2 -52.85 2.86 26.57
C ILE A 2 -52.98 4.37 26.31
N GLY A 3 -52.42 5.02 25.27
CA GLY A 3 -51.71 4.60 24.06
C GLY A 3 -50.88 5.80 23.52
N SER A 4 -49.80 5.59 22.77
CA SER A 4 -49.72 5.37 21.31
C SER A 4 -50.40 6.46 20.47
N PHE A 5 -49.59 7.29 19.81
CA PHE A 5 -49.97 8.03 18.59
C PHE A 5 -48.76 8.09 17.65
N SER A 6 -48.75 7.15 16.70
CA SER A 6 -48.03 7.23 15.43
C SER A 6 -49.00 7.76 14.39
N GLN A 7 -48.60 8.73 13.56
CA GLN A 7 -49.24 8.97 12.27
C GLN A 7 -48.23 9.38 11.17
N PRO A 8 -48.57 9.10 9.89
CA PRO A 8 -47.63 8.85 8.82
C PRO A 8 -47.53 10.00 7.80
N TRP A 9 -46.42 10.05 7.07
CA TRP A 9 -46.24 10.96 5.93
C TRP A 9 -46.80 10.35 4.63
N PRO A 10 -47.42 11.15 3.75
CA PRO A 10 -48.12 10.64 2.57
C PRO A 10 -47.27 10.59 1.30
N ASN A 11 -47.55 9.57 0.50
CA ASN A 11 -47.28 9.47 -0.94
C ASN A 11 -47.77 10.70 -1.71
N ARG A 12 -46.98 11.17 -2.68
CA ARG A 12 -47.45 12.03 -3.77
C ARG A 12 -47.08 11.48 -5.15
N HIS A 13 -48.02 11.77 -6.05
CA HIS A 13 -48.27 11.22 -7.38
C HIS A 13 -47.23 11.50 -8.47
N ARG A 14 -47.20 10.51 -9.38
CA ARG A 14 -46.93 10.48 -10.83
C ARG A 14 -47.11 11.77 -11.67
N SER A 15 -46.17 11.87 -12.65
CA SER A 15 -46.28 12.33 -14.06
C SER A 15 -46.20 13.85 -14.37
N PRO A 16 -45.57 14.28 -15.50
CA PRO A 16 -45.73 13.69 -16.83
C PRO A 16 -44.51 13.51 -17.77
N VAL A 17 -44.74 12.56 -18.67
CA VAL A 17 -44.27 12.38 -20.06
C VAL A 17 -43.64 13.60 -20.73
N TYR A 18 -42.39 13.44 -21.18
CA TYR A 18 -41.87 14.07 -22.40
C TYR A 18 -41.12 13.01 -23.20
N GLY A 19 -41.59 12.78 -24.43
CA GLY A 19 -40.82 12.09 -25.47
C GLY A 19 -40.02 13.10 -26.27
N PHE A 20 -38.84 12.70 -26.75
CA PHE A 20 -38.42 12.76 -28.15
C PHE A 20 -36.97 12.26 -28.30
N LEU A 21 -36.79 11.41 -29.31
CA LEU A 21 -35.59 11.13 -30.11
C LEU A 21 -34.38 10.42 -29.48
N ALA A 22 -34.28 9.14 -29.85
CA ALA A 22 -33.09 8.31 -29.75
C ALA A 22 -32.02 8.69 -30.79
N PRO A 23 -30.73 8.65 -30.44
CA PRO A 23 -29.65 8.39 -31.38
C PRO A 23 -29.20 6.93 -31.30
N ARG A 24 -28.87 6.39 -32.48
CA ARG A 24 -28.39 5.04 -32.78
C ARG A 24 -27.24 4.61 -31.85
N THR A 25 -27.48 3.53 -31.11
CA THR A 25 -26.46 2.77 -30.37
C THR A 25 -25.62 1.92 -31.32
N LEU A 26 -24.33 2.26 -31.44
CA LEU A 26 -23.27 1.34 -31.87
C LEU A 26 -23.03 0.34 -30.73
N ALA A 27 -23.29 -0.94 -30.99
CA ALA A 27 -23.10 -2.03 -30.05
C ALA A 27 -21.59 -2.29 -29.84
N PHE A 28 -21.00 -1.68 -28.81
CA PHE A 28 -19.73 -2.15 -28.26
C PHE A 28 -20.02 -3.39 -27.39
N ARG A 29 -19.59 -4.55 -27.89
CA ARG A 29 -19.61 -5.83 -27.18
C ARG A 29 -18.63 -5.75 -26.00
N THR A 30 -19.12 -5.49 -24.81
CA THR A 30 -18.35 -5.57 -23.56
C THR A 30 -18.12 -7.04 -23.19
N LEU A 31 -16.89 -7.52 -23.40
CA LEU A 31 -16.36 -8.75 -22.81
C LEU A 31 -15.99 -8.46 -21.33
N ALA A 32 -16.97 -8.55 -20.44
CA ALA A 32 -16.76 -8.54 -19.01
C ALA A 32 -17.29 -9.87 -18.45
N HIS A 33 -16.38 -10.79 -18.11
CA HIS A 33 -16.46 -11.77 -17.01
C HIS A 33 -15.42 -12.88 -17.21
N ARG A 34 -14.36 -12.87 -16.39
CA ARG A 34 -13.44 -13.97 -15.97
C ARG A 34 -12.14 -13.28 -15.51
N THR A 35 -11.86 -13.06 -14.23
CA THR A 35 -11.40 -14.07 -13.26
C THR A 35 -11.10 -13.38 -11.90
N PRO A 36 -11.62 -13.86 -10.77
CA PRO A 36 -11.11 -13.46 -9.44
C PRO A 36 -9.93 -14.33 -8.95
N ALA A 37 -9.64 -15.46 -9.62
CA ALA A 37 -8.67 -16.46 -9.14
C ALA A 37 -7.19 -16.01 -9.20
N TYR A 38 -6.85 -15.06 -10.07
CA TYR A 38 -5.45 -14.62 -10.24
C TYR A 38 -4.97 -13.73 -9.07
N ARG A 39 -5.88 -12.98 -8.43
CA ARG A 39 -5.55 -12.10 -7.31
C ARG A 39 -5.24 -12.86 -6.02
N THR A 40 -5.95 -13.95 -5.77
CA THR A 40 -5.70 -14.81 -4.61
C THR A 40 -4.37 -15.54 -4.76
N LEU A 41 -4.05 -16.09 -5.93
CA LEU A 41 -2.80 -16.84 -6.16
C LEU A 41 -1.54 -15.97 -6.06
N VAL A 42 -1.55 -14.76 -6.62
CA VAL A 42 -0.42 -13.81 -6.51
C VAL A 42 -0.21 -13.39 -5.06
N TRP A 43 -1.29 -13.22 -4.29
CA TRP A 43 -1.21 -12.88 -2.87
C TRP A 43 -0.69 -14.06 -2.01
N TRP A 44 -1.11 -15.30 -2.28
CA TRP A 44 -0.57 -16.51 -1.64
C TRP A 44 0.93 -16.70 -1.93
N ALA A 45 1.38 -16.44 -3.15
CA ALA A 45 2.80 -16.53 -3.52
C ALA A 45 3.66 -15.49 -2.78
N MET A 46 3.15 -14.26 -2.59
CA MET A 46 3.87 -13.21 -1.85
C MET A 46 3.94 -13.48 -0.34
N VAL A 47 2.87 -14.00 0.27
CA VAL A 47 2.87 -14.34 1.71
C VAL A 47 3.74 -15.57 1.99
N ALA A 48 3.74 -16.56 1.11
CA ALA A 48 4.63 -17.72 1.22
C ALA A 48 6.11 -17.31 1.09
N ALA A 49 6.45 -16.42 0.15
CA ALA A 49 7.82 -15.91 0.00
C ALA A 49 8.29 -15.10 1.23
N ALA A 50 7.40 -14.33 1.86
CA ALA A 50 7.71 -13.59 3.08
C ALA A 50 7.97 -14.50 4.31
N HIS A 51 7.33 -15.68 4.37
CA HIS A 51 7.58 -16.65 5.43
C HIS A 51 8.82 -17.53 5.18
N GLN A 52 9.19 -17.77 3.92
CA GLN A 52 10.30 -18.67 3.58
C GLN A 52 11.69 -18.01 3.67
N TRP A 53 11.78 -16.68 3.66
CA TRP A 53 13.04 -15.94 3.77
C TRP A 53 13.42 -15.50 5.19
N GLY A 54 12.67 -15.92 6.21
CA GLY A 54 12.95 -15.61 7.62
C GLY A 54 13.98 -16.50 8.32
N GLY A 55 14.64 -17.44 7.63
CA GLY A 55 15.53 -18.43 8.24
C GLY A 55 16.88 -18.55 7.54
N GLY A 56 17.84 -17.68 7.86
CA GLY A 56 19.19 -17.83 7.33
C GLY A 56 20.06 -16.59 7.52
N GLY A 57 20.50 -16.33 8.75
CA GLY A 57 21.43 -15.26 9.07
C GLY A 57 22.41 -15.69 10.16
N LEU A 58 23.32 -16.59 9.83
CA LEU A 58 24.55 -16.81 10.58
C LEU A 58 25.48 -15.62 10.30
N GLY A 59 25.66 -14.77 11.30
CA GLY A 59 26.61 -13.67 11.30
C GLY A 59 27.24 -13.54 12.67
N THR A 60 28.30 -14.32 12.90
CA THR A 60 29.19 -14.26 14.05
C THR A 60 30.11 -13.03 13.95
N GLY A 61 30.23 -12.26 15.04
CA GLY A 61 31.44 -11.50 15.36
C GLY A 61 31.28 -10.01 15.69
N ALA A 62 31.16 -9.70 16.98
CA ALA A 62 31.67 -8.50 17.68
C ALA A 62 31.12 -8.49 19.12
N ILE A 63 31.70 -9.28 20.03
CA ILE A 63 32.55 -8.81 21.13
C ILE A 63 32.24 -7.37 21.61
N GLY A 64 31.59 -7.28 22.77
CA GLY A 64 32.05 -6.44 23.87
C GLY A 64 31.70 -4.96 23.82
N GLN A 65 30.42 -4.61 23.87
CA GLN A 65 30.00 -3.39 24.54
C GLN A 65 29.01 -3.76 25.64
N GLU A 66 29.42 -3.46 26.87
CA GLU A 66 28.61 -3.49 28.08
C GLU A 66 27.34 -2.67 27.85
N PRO A 67 26.15 -3.17 28.23
CA PRO A 67 24.91 -2.42 28.08
C PRO A 67 25.01 -1.15 28.92
N VAL A 68 25.09 0.00 28.25
CA VAL A 68 24.86 1.30 28.88
C VAL A 68 23.47 1.22 29.53
N PRO A 69 23.36 1.40 30.86
CA PRO A 69 22.07 1.35 31.52
C PRO A 69 21.15 2.41 30.87
N PRO A 70 19.86 2.09 30.66
CA PRO A 70 18.92 3.04 30.09
C PRO A 70 19.01 4.33 30.89
N ALA A 71 19.17 5.45 30.17
CA ALA A 71 19.14 6.78 30.77
C ALA A 71 17.95 6.83 31.71
N GLU A 72 18.24 6.97 33.01
CA GLU A 72 17.24 7.22 34.03
C GLU A 72 16.35 8.32 33.49
N ILE A 73 15.10 7.97 33.19
CA ILE A 73 14.03 8.93 33.07
C ILE A 73 14.12 9.68 34.39
N ARG A 74 14.64 10.90 34.33
CA ARG A 74 14.57 11.85 35.43
C ARG A 74 13.09 12.00 35.70
N SER A 75 12.60 11.17 36.62
CA SER A 75 11.46 11.47 37.46
C SER A 75 11.76 12.87 37.95
N THR A 76 11.05 13.83 37.37
CA THR A 76 10.95 15.19 37.91
C THR A 76 10.67 14.99 39.38
N ALA A 77 11.70 15.21 40.20
CA ALA A 77 11.59 15.15 41.63
C ALA A 77 10.48 16.14 42.00
N GLU A 78 9.31 15.60 42.29
CA GLU A 78 8.22 16.32 42.91
C GLU A 78 8.82 16.90 44.18
N THR A 79 9.05 18.21 44.15
CA THR A 79 9.34 18.97 45.34
C THR A 79 8.16 18.71 46.28
N PRO A 80 8.38 18.28 47.54
CA PRO A 80 7.28 17.93 48.43
C PRO A 80 6.49 19.20 48.70
N VAL A 81 5.38 19.35 47.97
CA VAL A 81 4.36 20.35 48.26
C VAL A 81 3.82 19.97 49.63
N ALA A 82 3.90 20.92 50.57
CA ALA A 82 3.42 20.75 51.93
C ALA A 82 2.05 20.06 51.92
N GLY A 83 1.95 18.94 52.64
CA GLY A 83 0.87 17.96 52.55
C GLY A 83 -0.51 18.59 52.51
N ASP A 84 -1.22 18.32 51.42
CA ASP A 84 -2.61 18.69 51.26
C ASP A 84 -3.42 17.79 52.22
N PRO A 85 -4.04 18.32 53.29
CA PRO A 85 -4.63 17.50 54.37
C PRO A 85 -5.76 16.58 53.89
N VAL A 86 -6.30 16.83 52.70
CA VAL A 86 -7.31 15.99 52.04
C VAL A 86 -6.70 14.67 51.53
N GLY A 87 -5.41 14.67 51.16
CA GLY A 87 -4.72 13.48 50.67
C GLY A 87 -4.43 12.45 51.77
N ASP A 88 -4.08 12.92 52.96
CA ASP A 88 -3.73 12.07 54.10
C ASP A 88 -4.94 11.28 54.63
N ASP A 89 -6.11 11.92 54.72
CA ASP A 89 -7.36 11.24 55.13
C ASP A 89 -7.78 10.15 54.12
N LEU A 90 -7.63 10.43 52.81
CA LEU A 90 -7.89 9.43 51.78
C LEU A 90 -6.93 8.24 51.91
N ALA A 91 -5.63 8.49 52.13
CA ALA A 91 -4.63 7.45 52.27
C ALA A 91 -4.89 6.55 53.49
N GLU A 92 -5.20 7.13 54.65
CA GLU A 92 -5.54 6.37 55.86
C GLU A 92 -6.83 5.55 55.66
N ARG A 93 -7.83 6.14 55.01
CA ARG A 93 -9.08 5.45 54.70
C ARG A 93 -8.86 4.28 53.74
N VAL A 94 -8.11 4.47 52.65
CA VAL A 94 -7.78 3.40 51.70
C VAL A 94 -6.96 2.31 52.41
N GLY A 95 -5.99 2.66 53.25
CA GLY A 95 -5.20 1.71 54.04
C GLY A 95 -6.08 0.77 54.88
N ARG A 96 -7.01 1.32 55.67
CA ARG A 96 -7.95 0.53 56.48
C ARG A 96 -8.81 -0.42 55.63
N LEU A 97 -9.25 0.00 54.44
CA LEU A 97 -10.02 -0.85 53.54
C LEU A 97 -9.16 -1.97 52.95
N VAL A 98 -7.92 -1.66 52.58
CA VAL A 98 -6.98 -2.67 52.06
C VAL A 98 -6.63 -3.71 53.13
N ASP A 99 -6.50 -3.31 54.40
CA ASP A 99 -6.39 -4.26 55.52
C ASP A 99 -7.66 -5.10 55.68
N GLY A 100 -8.84 -4.50 55.49
CA GLY A 100 -10.13 -5.20 55.46
C GLY A 100 -10.21 -6.30 54.39
N LEU A 101 -9.51 -6.14 53.25
CA LEU A 101 -9.41 -7.19 52.22
C LEU A 101 -8.69 -8.45 52.69
N ARG A 102 -7.92 -8.38 53.80
CA ARG A 102 -7.21 -9.53 54.40
C ARG A 102 -7.99 -10.22 55.51
N SER A 103 -9.18 -9.71 55.85
CA SER A 103 -9.98 -10.27 56.95
C SER A 103 -10.39 -11.71 56.66
N ASP A 104 -10.36 -12.59 57.66
CA ASP A 104 -10.87 -13.96 57.54
C ASP A 104 -12.38 -14.01 57.23
N GLN A 105 -13.12 -12.95 57.59
CA GLN A 105 -14.55 -12.86 57.38
C GLN A 105 -14.88 -12.37 55.96
N PHE A 106 -15.57 -13.22 55.18
CA PHE A 106 -15.99 -12.90 53.81
C PHE A 106 -16.77 -11.58 53.72
N ALA A 107 -17.69 -11.34 54.66
CA ALA A 107 -18.49 -10.11 54.69
C ALA A 107 -17.64 -8.83 54.81
N VAL A 108 -16.55 -8.87 55.58
CA VAL A 108 -15.64 -7.73 55.74
C VAL A 108 -14.87 -7.48 54.44
N ARG A 109 -14.42 -8.54 53.75
CA ARG A 109 -13.70 -8.43 52.48
C ARG A 109 -14.57 -7.84 51.36
N GLU A 110 -15.82 -8.27 51.28
CA GLU A 110 -16.76 -7.75 50.27
C GLU A 110 -17.13 -6.30 50.56
N LEU A 111 -17.40 -5.93 51.82
CA LEU A 111 -17.67 -4.55 52.20
C LEU A 111 -16.47 -3.64 51.91
N ALA A 112 -15.26 -4.08 52.21
CA ALA A 112 -14.04 -3.34 51.89
C ALA A 112 -13.88 -3.14 50.38
N SER A 113 -14.11 -4.18 49.59
CA SER A 113 -14.07 -4.12 48.12
C SER A 113 -15.09 -3.12 47.58
N GLU A 114 -16.33 -3.16 48.07
CA GLU A 114 -17.39 -2.23 47.70
C GLU A 114 -17.02 -0.77 48.03
N GLN A 115 -16.46 -0.54 49.22
CA GLN A 115 -16.05 0.79 49.63
C GLN A 115 -14.88 1.32 48.80
N LEU A 116 -13.93 0.47 48.41
CA LEU A 116 -12.87 0.84 47.47
C LEU A 116 -13.44 1.22 46.10
N PHE A 117 -14.45 0.51 45.61
CA PHE A 117 -15.15 0.91 44.37
C PHE A 117 -15.87 2.25 44.50
N ARG A 118 -16.50 2.53 45.64
CA ARG A 118 -17.16 3.83 45.90
C ARG A 118 -16.18 5.00 45.98
N LEU A 119 -14.95 4.78 46.43
CA LEU A 119 -13.89 5.80 46.42
C LEU A 119 -13.41 6.12 44.98
N GLY A 120 -13.60 5.19 44.04
CA GLY A 120 -13.34 5.41 42.62
C GLY A 120 -11.84 5.49 42.28
N PRO A 121 -11.48 6.09 41.12
CA PRO A 121 -10.11 6.09 40.60
C PRO A 121 -9.07 6.79 41.48
N ALA A 122 -9.48 7.66 42.41
CA ALA A 122 -8.58 8.40 43.28
C ALA A 122 -7.72 7.49 44.18
N CYS A 123 -8.18 6.27 44.48
CA CYS A 123 -7.40 5.32 45.30
C CYS A 123 -6.39 4.48 44.50
N LEU A 124 -6.41 4.52 43.15
CA LEU A 124 -5.55 3.68 42.30
C LEU A 124 -4.04 3.78 42.60
N PRO A 125 -3.45 4.98 42.82
CA PRO A 125 -2.02 5.07 43.14
C PRO A 125 -1.65 4.28 44.40
N ILE A 126 -2.45 4.41 45.46
CA ILE A 126 -2.25 3.72 46.74
C ILE A 126 -2.41 2.20 46.55
N LEU A 127 -3.49 1.77 45.89
CA LEU A 127 -3.73 0.34 45.63
C LEU A 127 -2.58 -0.31 44.85
N ARG A 128 -2.01 0.37 43.85
CA ARG A 128 -0.86 -0.12 43.07
C ARG A 128 0.42 -0.21 43.90
N VAL A 129 0.63 0.68 44.86
CA VAL A 129 1.76 0.61 45.80
C VAL A 129 1.55 -0.58 46.75
N THR A 130 0.38 -0.69 47.37
CA THR A 130 0.08 -1.79 48.29
C THR A 130 0.10 -3.15 47.61
N ARG A 131 -0.40 -3.25 46.37
CA ARG A 131 -0.35 -4.49 45.57
C ARG A 131 1.09 -4.99 45.34
N ARG A 132 2.05 -4.08 45.14
CA ARG A 132 3.47 -4.42 44.96
C ARG A 132 4.15 -4.84 46.27
N GLN A 133 3.62 -4.42 47.41
CA GLN A 133 4.16 -4.70 48.75
C GLN A 133 3.47 -5.89 49.43
N SER A 134 2.31 -6.31 48.96
CA SER A 134 1.56 -7.41 49.55
C SER A 134 2.24 -8.75 49.25
N ASN A 135 2.42 -9.55 50.31
CA ASN A 135 2.88 -10.95 50.24
C ASN A 135 1.72 -11.96 50.32
N ASP A 136 0.48 -11.46 50.47
CA ASP A 136 -0.71 -12.29 50.58
C ASP A 136 -1.33 -12.49 49.19
N THR A 137 -1.42 -13.74 48.75
CA THR A 137 -1.94 -14.10 47.42
C THR A 137 -3.42 -13.75 47.27
N GLU A 138 -4.27 -13.98 48.28
CA GLU A 138 -5.70 -13.65 48.17
C GLU A 138 -5.90 -12.14 48.09
N GLN A 139 -5.19 -11.39 48.94
CA GLN A 139 -5.24 -9.93 48.92
C GLN A 139 -4.74 -9.38 47.57
N SER A 140 -3.65 -9.93 47.06
CA SER A 140 -3.06 -9.56 45.77
C SER A 140 -4.03 -9.77 44.61
N ASP A 141 -4.66 -10.94 44.53
CA ASP A 141 -5.64 -11.27 43.49
C ASP A 141 -6.86 -10.34 43.55
N ARG A 142 -7.35 -10.00 44.75
CA ARG A 142 -8.46 -9.07 44.93
C ARG A 142 -8.07 -7.64 44.55
N LEU A 143 -6.89 -7.19 44.97
CA LEU A 143 -6.35 -5.88 44.60
C LEU A 143 -6.21 -5.76 43.09
N ASP A 144 -5.71 -6.78 42.38
CA ASP A 144 -5.61 -6.77 40.92
C ASP A 144 -6.98 -6.58 40.26
N ARG A 145 -8.00 -7.32 40.70
CA ARG A 145 -9.37 -7.17 40.16
C ARG A 145 -9.95 -5.77 40.41
N ILE A 146 -9.75 -5.22 41.60
CA ILE A 146 -10.23 -3.89 41.97
C ILE A 146 -9.49 -2.82 41.14
N ILE A 147 -8.16 -2.91 41.05
CA ILE A 147 -7.32 -2.00 40.26
C ILE A 147 -7.74 -2.03 38.80
N ASP A 148 -7.91 -3.21 38.20
CA ASP A 148 -8.30 -3.37 36.80
C ASP A 148 -9.69 -2.77 36.53
N SER A 149 -10.65 -3.01 37.43
CA SER A 149 -12.01 -2.50 37.29
C SER A 149 -12.06 -0.97 37.46
N LEU A 150 -11.38 -0.41 38.46
CA LEU A 150 -11.29 1.03 38.68
C LEU A 150 -10.54 1.74 37.55
N ALA A 151 -9.46 1.14 37.03
CA ALA A 151 -8.72 1.68 35.89
C ALA A 151 -9.59 1.72 34.63
N LYS A 152 -10.38 0.67 34.36
CA LYS A 152 -11.36 0.66 33.25
C LYS A 152 -12.43 1.73 33.42
N GLN A 153 -13.01 1.88 34.62
CA GLN A 153 -14.03 2.92 34.89
C GLN A 153 -13.46 4.34 34.73
N SER A 154 -12.23 4.57 35.22
CA SER A 154 -11.51 5.83 35.04
C SER A 154 -11.31 6.15 33.56
N LEU A 155 -10.82 5.18 32.79
CA LEU A 155 -10.60 5.33 31.36
C LEU A 155 -11.91 5.62 30.61
N GLU A 156 -12.99 4.89 30.89
CA GLU A 156 -14.30 5.13 30.26
C GLU A 156 -14.88 6.50 30.61
N SER A 157 -14.65 7.01 31.83
CA SER A 157 -15.03 8.37 32.21
C SER A 157 -14.22 9.42 31.42
N ARG A 158 -12.89 9.22 31.28
CA ARG A 158 -12.02 10.09 30.46
C ARG A 158 -12.45 10.07 29.00
N ILE A 159 -12.71 8.89 28.43
CA ILE A 159 -13.21 8.72 27.07
C ILE A 159 -14.53 9.46 26.87
N ARG A 160 -15.47 9.36 27.82
CA ARG A 160 -16.76 10.06 27.72
C ARG A 160 -16.58 11.58 27.75
N SER A 161 -15.76 12.10 28.67
CA SER A 161 -15.42 13.52 28.75
C SER A 161 -14.75 14.00 27.46
N PHE A 162 -13.81 13.21 26.95
CA PHE A 162 -13.12 13.47 25.70
C PHE A 162 -14.08 13.50 24.51
N LEU A 163 -15.00 12.55 24.36
CA LEU A 163 -15.99 12.55 23.27
C LEU A 163 -16.96 13.75 23.35
N GLN A 164 -17.15 14.34 24.53
CA GLN A 164 -18.01 15.52 24.74
C GLN A 164 -17.31 16.86 24.45
N GLY A 165 -16.06 16.85 23.98
CA GLY A 165 -15.33 18.09 23.72
C GLY A 165 -14.55 18.60 24.94
N GLY A 166 -14.47 17.84 26.03
CA GLY A 166 -13.66 18.18 27.19
C GLY A 166 -12.18 18.35 26.85
N PRO A 167 -11.38 18.97 27.75
CA PRO A 167 -9.93 19.09 27.57
C PRO A 167 -9.30 17.71 27.32
N SER A 168 -8.23 17.68 26.50
CA SER A 168 -7.59 16.45 26.04
C SER A 168 -6.86 15.74 27.18
N GLU A 169 -7.60 15.00 28.00
CA GLU A 169 -7.02 14.20 29.07
C GLU A 169 -6.45 12.88 28.54
N LEU A 170 -6.77 12.45 27.33
CA LEU A 170 -6.22 11.22 26.77
C LEU A 170 -4.79 11.44 26.28
N GLU A 171 -3.92 10.53 26.69
CA GLU A 171 -2.49 10.57 26.38
C GLU A 171 -2.25 10.49 24.87
N ASN A 172 -1.32 11.31 24.38
CA ASN A 172 -0.87 11.34 22.98
C ASN A 172 -1.95 11.66 21.92
N TRP A 173 -3.11 12.17 22.33
CA TRP A 173 -4.11 12.75 21.42
C TRP A 173 -3.53 13.83 20.48
N PRO A 174 -2.66 14.77 20.94
CA PRO A 174 -2.11 15.81 20.07
C PRO A 174 -1.39 15.28 18.81
N GLU A 175 -0.81 14.08 18.88
CA GLU A 175 -0.14 13.46 17.74
C GLU A 175 -1.12 13.10 16.61
N LEU A 176 -2.33 12.67 16.94
CA LEU A 176 -3.38 12.43 15.93
C LEU A 176 -4.08 13.73 15.53
N GLU A 177 -4.35 14.61 16.49
CA GLU A 177 -4.99 15.91 16.26
C GLU A 177 -4.23 16.76 15.24
N LYS A 178 -2.89 16.74 15.28
CA LYS A 178 -2.03 17.43 14.31
C LYS A 178 -2.35 17.09 12.85
N TRP A 179 -2.81 15.87 12.58
CA TRP A 179 -3.09 15.40 11.21
C TRP A 179 -4.54 15.62 10.79
N PHE A 180 -5.47 15.32 11.70
CA PHE A 180 -6.90 15.23 11.42
C PHE A 180 -7.72 16.42 11.95
N GLY A 181 -7.12 17.26 12.79
CA GLY A 181 -7.80 18.28 13.56
C GLY A 181 -8.68 17.70 14.66
N ASP A 182 -9.43 18.58 15.32
CA ASP A 182 -10.38 18.20 16.35
C ASP A 182 -11.82 18.22 15.80
N SER A 183 -12.43 17.03 15.71
CA SER A 183 -13.88 16.90 15.48
C SER A 183 -14.41 15.65 16.16
N PRO A 184 -15.73 15.57 16.46
CA PRO A 184 -16.31 14.41 17.13
C PRO A 184 -15.97 13.06 16.48
N ARG A 185 -15.99 12.99 15.14
CA ARG A 185 -15.64 11.76 14.38
C ARG A 185 -14.15 11.41 14.47
N ILE A 186 -13.25 12.41 14.58
CA ILE A 186 -11.81 12.14 14.81
C ILE A 186 -11.59 11.67 16.25
N ARG A 187 -12.27 12.29 17.22
CA ARG A 187 -12.21 11.84 18.62
C ARG A 187 -12.70 10.40 18.78
N GLU A 188 -13.79 10.02 18.11
CA GLU A 188 -14.26 8.62 18.03
C GLU A 188 -13.19 7.69 17.45
N LEU A 189 -12.58 8.06 16.31
CA LEU A 189 -11.51 7.28 15.69
C LEU A 189 -10.29 7.11 16.62
N PHE A 190 -9.95 8.13 17.40
CA PHE A 190 -8.88 8.04 18.38
C PHE A 190 -9.21 7.11 19.54
N VAL A 191 -10.46 7.15 20.03
CA VAL A 191 -10.93 6.22 21.06
C VAL A 191 -10.88 4.78 20.54
N ASP A 192 -11.25 4.55 19.28
CA ASP A 192 -11.10 3.24 18.64
C ASP A 192 -9.62 2.84 18.56
N LEU A 193 -8.72 3.76 18.17
CA LEU A 193 -7.27 3.54 18.17
C LEU A 193 -6.72 3.18 19.55
N TYR A 194 -7.20 3.88 20.58
CA TYR A 194 -6.82 3.66 21.96
C TYR A 194 -7.26 2.28 22.46
N ARG A 195 -8.47 1.85 22.10
CA ARG A 195 -9.03 0.54 22.50
C ARG A 195 -8.39 -0.62 21.74
N GLU A 196 -8.19 -0.48 20.43
CA GLU A 196 -7.67 -1.54 19.58
C GLU A 196 -6.13 -1.63 19.62
N HIS A 197 -5.43 -0.52 19.79
CA HIS A 197 -3.96 -0.45 19.78
C HIS A 197 -3.40 0.41 20.93
N PRO A 198 -3.74 0.12 22.20
CA PRO A 198 -3.31 0.95 23.34
C PRO A 198 -1.78 1.09 23.42
N TYR A 199 -1.06 -0.01 23.18
CA TYR A 199 0.40 -0.05 23.18
C TYR A 199 1.06 0.81 22.09
N LEU A 200 0.33 1.12 21.02
CA LEU A 200 0.82 2.06 20.01
C LEU A 200 0.60 3.48 20.50
N VAL A 201 -0.59 3.77 21.03
CA VAL A 201 -0.90 5.10 21.56
C VAL A 201 0.09 5.49 22.65
N ASP A 202 0.43 4.58 23.57
CA ASP A 202 1.44 4.80 24.61
C ASP A 202 2.84 5.13 24.03
N ALA A 203 3.14 4.64 22.82
CA ALA A 203 4.41 4.84 22.15
C ALA A 203 4.45 6.11 21.28
N LEU A 204 3.30 6.70 20.94
CA LEU A 204 3.24 7.96 20.20
C LEU A 204 3.89 9.08 21.00
N GLY A 205 4.68 9.93 20.35
CA GLY A 205 5.48 10.97 21.01
C GLY A 205 6.68 10.43 21.82
N GLY A 206 6.90 9.12 21.81
CA GLY A 206 8.06 8.47 22.43
C GLY A 206 9.29 8.43 21.54
N THR A 207 10.23 7.55 21.87
CA THR A 207 11.44 7.31 21.05
C THR A 207 11.14 6.41 19.85
N PRO A 208 11.98 6.42 18.79
CA PRO A 208 11.83 5.50 17.66
C PRO A 208 11.80 4.01 18.07
N GLN A 209 12.49 3.64 19.16
CA GLN A 209 12.46 2.29 19.72
C GLN A 209 11.09 1.95 20.32
N GLN A 210 10.48 2.87 21.06
CA GLN A 210 9.13 2.69 21.61
C GLN A 210 8.10 2.56 20.48
N LEU A 211 8.19 3.43 19.45
CA LEU A 211 7.35 3.33 18.26
C LEU A 211 7.51 1.97 17.56
N SER A 212 8.75 1.50 17.37
CA SER A 212 9.02 0.19 16.78
C SER A 212 8.40 -0.96 17.59
N MET A 213 8.45 -0.88 18.92
CA MET A 213 7.84 -1.88 19.81
C MET A 213 6.31 -1.85 19.73
N GLY A 214 5.70 -0.66 19.76
CA GLY A 214 4.26 -0.48 19.59
C GLY A 214 3.80 -1.03 18.24
N LEU A 215 4.49 -0.69 17.17
CA LEU A 215 4.20 -1.12 15.81
C LEU A 215 4.37 -2.63 15.61
N SER A 216 5.39 -3.24 16.21
CA SER A 216 5.57 -4.70 16.20
C SER A 216 4.39 -5.43 16.84
N ARG A 217 3.79 -4.86 17.89
CA ARG A 217 2.57 -5.39 18.51
C ARG A 217 1.34 -5.20 17.62
N VAL A 218 1.22 -4.06 16.90
CA VAL A 218 0.16 -3.86 15.88
C VAL A 218 0.25 -4.96 14.84
N ARG A 219 1.44 -5.12 14.23
CA ARG A 219 1.70 -6.13 13.20
C ARG A 219 1.34 -7.54 13.68
N ARG A 220 1.79 -7.93 14.88
CA ARG A 220 1.48 -9.24 15.45
C ARG A 220 -0.03 -9.45 15.60
N ARG A 221 -0.76 -8.47 16.15
CA ARG A 221 -2.23 -8.54 16.29
C ARG A 221 -2.93 -8.70 14.94
N LEU A 222 -2.50 -7.98 13.91
CA LEU A 222 -3.05 -8.10 12.56
C LEU A 222 -2.83 -9.50 11.96
N ILE A 223 -1.64 -10.08 12.16
CA ILE A 223 -1.32 -11.44 11.72
C ILE A 223 -2.16 -12.47 12.47
N GLU A 224 -2.29 -12.35 13.80
CA GLU A 224 -3.10 -13.25 14.64
C GLU A 224 -4.58 -13.24 14.24
N ARG A 225 -5.12 -12.07 13.89
CA ARG A 225 -6.47 -11.92 13.34
C ARG A 225 -6.60 -12.43 11.90
N GLY A 226 -5.48 -12.57 11.18
CA GLY A 226 -5.49 -12.90 9.76
C GLY A 226 -6.02 -11.74 8.88
N VAL A 227 -5.72 -10.49 9.27
CA VAL A 227 -6.06 -9.30 8.48
C VAL A 227 -5.30 -9.32 7.15
N GLY A 228 -6.02 -9.22 6.03
CA GLY A 228 -5.55 -9.48 4.67
C GLY A 228 -6.15 -10.77 4.10
N PRO A 229 -5.70 -11.97 4.52
CA PRO A 229 -6.19 -13.25 4.00
C PRO A 229 -7.63 -13.57 4.39
N ARG A 230 -8.00 -13.28 5.65
CA ARG A 230 -9.24 -13.75 6.28
C ARG A 230 -10.17 -12.60 6.65
N GLU A 231 -9.59 -11.52 7.14
CA GLU A 231 -10.32 -10.36 7.62
C GLU A 231 -9.90 -9.10 6.85
N THR A 232 -10.83 -8.19 6.57
CA THR A 232 -10.51 -6.89 6.01
C THR A 232 -9.96 -5.96 7.10
N PRO A 233 -8.91 -5.15 6.83
CA PRO A 233 -8.42 -4.20 7.82
C PRO A 233 -9.50 -3.17 8.16
N GLN A 234 -9.61 -2.82 9.43
CA GLN A 234 -10.43 -1.72 9.88
C GLN A 234 -9.71 -0.38 9.61
N ARG A 235 -10.45 0.74 9.64
CA ARG A 235 -9.88 2.08 9.47
C ARG A 235 -8.80 2.35 10.52
N VAL A 236 -9.07 1.93 11.76
CA VAL A 236 -8.15 2.05 12.89
C VAL A 236 -6.84 1.28 12.65
N ASP A 237 -6.89 0.09 12.06
CA ASP A 237 -5.70 -0.70 11.72
C ASP A 237 -4.81 0.06 10.72
N LEU A 238 -5.41 0.71 9.72
CA LEU A 238 -4.66 1.50 8.73
C LEU A 238 -4.01 2.74 9.35
N ILE A 239 -4.70 3.45 10.25
CA ILE A 239 -4.12 4.58 10.99
C ILE A 239 -3.01 4.11 11.91
N ALA A 240 -3.22 3.01 12.64
CA ALA A 240 -2.21 2.45 13.54
C ALA A 240 -0.90 2.12 12.79
N LEU A 241 -1.00 1.71 11.53
CA LEU A 241 0.16 1.46 10.70
C LEU A 241 0.80 2.76 10.14
N LEU A 242 0.00 3.73 9.71
CA LEU A 242 0.56 4.93 9.07
C LEU A 242 1.08 5.96 10.08
N LEU A 243 0.49 6.04 11.27
CA LEU A 243 0.76 7.10 12.23
C LEU A 243 2.24 7.14 12.69
N PRO A 244 2.91 6.03 13.02
CA PRO A 244 4.33 6.05 13.38
C PRO A 244 5.24 6.58 12.29
N LEU A 245 4.88 6.40 11.01
CA LEU A 245 5.68 6.84 9.87
C LEU A 245 5.62 8.36 9.63
N THR A 246 4.76 9.04 10.38
CA THR A 246 4.69 10.51 10.38
C THR A 246 5.82 11.14 11.20
N ASP A 247 6.42 10.40 12.12
CA ASP A 247 7.58 10.82 12.92
C ASP A 247 8.85 10.82 12.04
N PRO A 248 9.56 11.96 11.90
CA PRO A 248 10.70 12.11 11.01
C PRO A 248 11.91 11.22 11.35
N ASP A 249 12.00 10.75 12.59
CA ASP A 249 13.12 9.94 13.07
C ASP A 249 12.81 8.44 13.05
N PHE A 250 11.56 8.06 12.74
CA PHE A 250 11.13 6.67 12.67
C PHE A 250 11.11 6.10 11.25
N THR A 251 11.75 4.94 11.01
CA THR A 251 11.69 4.21 9.74
C THR A 251 11.16 2.79 9.96
N GLY A 252 10.14 2.36 9.21
CA GLY A 252 9.54 1.03 9.36
C GLY A 252 10.34 -0.12 8.75
N GLY A 253 11.15 0.16 7.73
CA GLY A 253 11.91 -0.83 6.96
C GLY A 253 11.06 -1.60 5.92
N ALA A 254 11.74 -2.28 5.00
CA ALA A 254 11.12 -2.91 3.82
C ALA A 254 9.94 -3.86 4.13
N GLN A 255 10.09 -4.75 5.11
CA GLN A 255 9.02 -5.71 5.46
C GLN A 255 7.76 -5.00 5.95
N TYR A 256 7.94 -3.92 6.69
CA TYR A 256 6.84 -3.14 7.21
C TYR A 256 6.13 -2.39 6.08
N ASP A 257 6.91 -1.72 5.23
CA ASP A 257 6.37 -0.98 4.10
C ASP A 257 5.59 -1.90 3.14
N LEU A 258 6.04 -3.15 2.94
CA LEU A 258 5.30 -4.14 2.15
C LEU A 258 3.91 -4.45 2.73
N ILE A 259 3.79 -4.53 4.07
CA ILE A 259 2.51 -4.75 4.75
C ILE A 259 1.60 -3.54 4.53
N VAL A 260 2.12 -2.33 4.74
CA VAL A 260 1.37 -1.08 4.50
C VAL A 260 0.89 -1.03 3.05
N ALA A 261 1.78 -1.24 2.08
CA ALA A 261 1.45 -1.23 0.65
C ALA A 261 0.35 -2.25 0.32
N SER A 262 0.42 -3.46 0.89
CA SER A 262 -0.55 -4.53 0.67
C SER A 262 -1.93 -4.18 1.24
N LEU A 263 -1.99 -3.62 2.45
CA LEU A 263 -3.25 -3.26 3.09
C LEU A 263 -3.90 -2.03 2.44
N LEU A 264 -3.10 -1.08 1.94
CA LEU A 264 -3.61 0.07 1.19
C LEU A 264 -4.23 -0.31 -0.16
N GLN A 265 -3.93 -1.49 -0.71
CA GLN A 265 -4.59 -1.98 -1.93
C GLN A 265 -5.99 -2.54 -1.68
N LEU A 266 -6.39 -2.73 -0.41
CA LEU A 266 -7.69 -3.30 -0.06
C LEU A 266 -8.82 -2.26 -0.12
N TYR A 267 -10.06 -2.76 -0.16
CA TYR A 267 -11.26 -1.94 -0.24
C TYR A 267 -11.40 -0.89 0.89
N PRO A 268 -11.13 -1.21 2.18
CA PRO A 268 -11.25 -0.23 3.26
C PRO A 268 -10.38 1.03 3.07
N ALA A 269 -9.18 0.90 2.52
CA ALA A 269 -8.32 2.04 2.22
C ALA A 269 -8.90 2.94 1.10
N ASN A 270 -9.56 2.33 0.11
CA ASN A 270 -10.26 3.04 -0.96
C ASN A 270 -11.50 3.79 -0.48
N ASP A 271 -12.19 3.28 0.55
CA ASP A 271 -13.29 3.99 1.20
C ASP A 271 -12.76 5.13 2.06
N PHE A 272 -11.66 4.89 2.77
CA PHE A 272 -11.09 5.88 3.68
C PHE A 272 -10.63 7.14 2.94
N ARG A 273 -9.94 6.98 1.80
CA ARG A 273 -9.52 8.11 0.96
C ARG A 273 -10.67 8.92 0.35
N LYS A 274 -11.88 8.34 0.25
CA LYS A 274 -13.08 9.02 -0.28
C LYS A 274 -13.92 9.66 0.82
N ASP A 275 -13.62 9.40 2.09
CA ASP A 275 -14.37 9.96 3.21
C ASP A 275 -14.15 11.48 3.28
N ALA A 276 -15.23 12.24 3.37
CA ALA A 276 -15.18 13.71 3.34
C ALA A 276 -14.40 14.33 4.52
N ILE A 277 -14.31 13.63 5.66
CA ILE A 277 -13.62 14.12 6.85
C ILE A 277 -12.18 13.59 6.89
N PHE A 278 -12.02 12.29 6.65
CA PHE A 278 -10.73 11.64 6.84
C PHE A 278 -9.85 11.59 5.59
N GLY A 279 -10.44 11.70 4.40
CA GLY A 279 -9.77 11.38 3.14
C GLY A 279 -8.52 12.20 2.89
N GLU A 280 -8.62 13.51 2.99
CA GLU A 280 -7.50 14.42 2.74
C GLU A 280 -6.35 14.25 3.77
N PRO A 281 -6.60 14.29 5.10
CA PRO A 281 -5.58 13.94 6.10
C PRO A 281 -4.93 12.56 5.89
N PHE A 282 -5.73 11.54 5.59
CA PHE A 282 -5.25 10.19 5.34
C PHE A 282 -4.31 10.14 4.12
N MET A 283 -4.69 10.80 3.03
CA MET A 283 -3.85 10.88 1.82
C MET A 283 -2.54 11.60 2.08
N ARG A 284 -2.51 12.64 2.93
CA ARG A 284 -1.26 13.29 3.36
C ARG A 284 -0.35 12.35 4.15
N MET A 285 -0.90 11.54 5.06
CA MET A 285 -0.12 10.54 5.80
C MET A 285 0.46 9.47 4.85
N VAL A 286 -0.34 8.99 3.90
CA VAL A 286 0.12 8.03 2.88
C VAL A 286 1.22 8.64 2.03
N ALA A 287 1.09 9.90 1.58
CA ALA A 287 2.14 10.58 0.82
C ALA A 287 3.44 10.71 1.65
N LYS A 288 3.33 11.03 2.95
CA LYS A 288 4.47 11.09 3.86
C LYS A 288 5.16 9.74 3.99
N TRP A 289 4.40 8.66 4.16
CA TRP A 289 4.95 7.30 4.16
C TRP A 289 5.66 6.97 2.83
N MET A 290 5.00 7.19 1.69
CA MET A 290 5.58 6.93 0.36
C MET A 290 6.91 7.66 0.16
N SER A 291 7.01 8.91 0.64
CA SER A 291 8.25 9.70 0.55
C SER A 291 9.45 9.10 1.29
N ARG A 292 9.19 8.18 2.23
CA ARG A 292 10.19 7.56 3.11
C ARG A 292 10.27 6.05 2.96
N SER A 293 9.46 5.48 2.06
CA SER A 293 9.43 4.04 1.85
C SER A 293 10.74 3.52 1.27
N ASP A 294 11.10 2.32 1.71
CA ASP A 294 12.29 1.61 1.25
C ASP A 294 12.29 1.41 -0.28
N ILE A 295 13.47 1.42 -0.91
CA ILE A 295 13.60 1.25 -2.36
C ILE A 295 13.12 -0.14 -2.83
N SER A 296 13.27 -1.18 -2.00
CA SER A 296 12.88 -2.55 -2.35
C SER A 296 11.38 -2.74 -2.57
N ILE A 297 10.54 -1.82 -2.06
CA ILE A 297 9.09 -1.84 -2.25
C ILE A 297 8.60 -0.69 -3.15
N ARG A 298 9.53 0.03 -3.78
CA ARG A 298 9.24 1.24 -4.55
C ARG A 298 8.33 0.95 -5.74
N GLU A 299 8.43 -0.23 -6.34
CA GLU A 299 7.57 -0.62 -7.47
C GLU A 299 6.08 -0.61 -7.05
N GLN A 300 5.77 -1.19 -5.89
CA GLN A 300 4.41 -1.25 -5.34
C GLN A 300 3.93 0.14 -4.91
N VAL A 301 4.80 0.96 -4.34
CA VAL A 301 4.49 2.35 -3.95
C VAL A 301 4.17 3.21 -5.17
N LEU A 302 4.98 3.17 -6.23
CA LEU A 302 4.72 3.91 -7.47
C LEU A 302 3.41 3.46 -8.12
N ARG A 303 3.15 2.14 -8.14
CA ARG A 303 1.88 1.59 -8.63
C ARG A 303 0.69 2.13 -7.83
N LEU A 304 0.80 2.17 -6.50
CA LEU A 304 -0.26 2.70 -5.63
C LEU A 304 -0.46 4.20 -5.87
N ALA A 305 0.62 4.98 -5.97
CA ALA A 305 0.58 6.41 -6.27
C ALA A 305 -0.15 6.68 -7.60
N LEU A 306 0.12 5.89 -8.65
CA LEU A 306 -0.59 6.01 -9.93
C LEU A 306 -2.07 5.66 -9.82
N GLN A 307 -2.41 4.55 -9.16
CA GLN A 307 -3.80 4.14 -8.94
C GLN A 307 -4.61 5.19 -8.19
N TRP A 308 -3.99 5.84 -7.21
CA TRP A 308 -4.60 6.86 -6.38
C TRP A 308 -4.42 8.28 -6.91
N LYS A 309 -3.74 8.43 -8.06
CA LYS A 309 -3.42 9.72 -8.71
C LYS A 309 -2.73 10.71 -7.76
N MET A 310 -1.74 10.22 -7.01
CA MET A 310 -0.98 11.03 -6.05
C MET A 310 0.22 11.69 -6.72
N ASP A 311 0.38 13.00 -6.54
CA ASP A 311 1.46 13.78 -7.16
C ASP A 311 2.86 13.39 -6.68
N ILE A 312 2.96 12.79 -5.49
CA ILE A 312 4.22 12.26 -4.95
C ILE A 312 4.85 11.19 -5.85
N GLY A 313 4.05 10.53 -6.70
CA GLY A 313 4.52 9.51 -7.64
C GLY A 313 5.64 10.02 -8.57
N LEU A 314 5.47 11.21 -9.16
CA LEU A 314 6.47 11.80 -10.06
C LEU A 314 7.77 12.09 -9.32
N THR A 315 7.68 12.71 -8.14
CA THR A 315 8.85 13.03 -7.31
C THR A 315 9.64 11.76 -6.98
N LEU A 316 8.94 10.71 -6.54
CA LEU A 316 9.56 9.44 -6.19
C LEU A 316 10.16 8.73 -7.40
N ALA A 317 9.50 8.76 -8.55
CA ALA A 317 10.03 8.16 -9.77
C ALA A 317 11.33 8.83 -10.22
N LEU A 318 11.42 10.16 -10.13
CA LEU A 318 12.63 10.91 -10.48
C LEU A 318 13.77 10.66 -9.48
N GLU A 319 13.49 10.57 -8.19
CA GLU A 319 14.48 10.22 -7.17
C GLU A 319 14.98 8.79 -7.33
N THR A 320 14.09 7.84 -7.61
CA THR A 320 14.46 6.44 -7.82
C THR A 320 15.27 6.27 -9.11
N LEU A 321 14.92 6.98 -10.18
CA LEU A 321 15.67 6.93 -11.44
C LEU A 321 17.17 7.28 -11.26
N LYS A 322 17.47 8.26 -10.40
CA LYS A 322 18.85 8.68 -10.08
C LYS A 322 19.67 7.62 -9.35
N GLN A 323 19.01 6.63 -8.74
CA GLN A 323 19.67 5.55 -7.98
C GLN A 323 20.04 4.34 -8.84
N ASN A 324 19.80 4.41 -10.16
CA ASN A 324 20.03 3.31 -11.11
C ASN A 324 19.36 1.99 -10.65
N PRO A 325 18.02 1.97 -10.58
CA PRO A 325 17.27 0.83 -10.06
C PRO A 325 17.36 -0.37 -11.00
N ASP A 326 16.88 -1.53 -10.54
CA ASP A 326 16.75 -2.70 -11.41
C ASP A 326 15.82 -2.42 -12.62
N PRO A 327 15.95 -3.17 -13.72
CA PRO A 327 15.20 -2.90 -14.95
C PRO A 327 13.67 -2.86 -14.80
N ILE A 328 13.09 -3.64 -13.87
CA ILE A 328 11.63 -3.67 -13.67
C ILE A 328 11.19 -2.39 -12.97
N LEU A 329 11.88 -2.01 -11.89
CA LEU A 329 11.62 -0.76 -11.18
C LEU A 329 11.90 0.46 -12.06
N LEU A 330 12.92 0.40 -12.93
CA LEU A 330 13.21 1.42 -13.93
C LEU A 330 12.01 1.65 -14.87
N CYS A 331 11.46 0.58 -15.44
CA CYS A 331 10.26 0.66 -16.29
C CYS A 331 9.04 1.21 -15.55
N ARG A 332 8.89 0.90 -14.25
CA ARG A 332 7.82 1.48 -13.41
C ARG A 332 8.02 2.98 -13.18
N CYS A 333 9.27 3.44 -13.03
CA CYS A 333 9.59 4.86 -12.95
C CYS A 333 9.21 5.56 -14.27
N MET A 334 9.57 4.99 -15.42
CA MET A 334 9.22 5.52 -16.74
C MET A 334 7.70 5.60 -16.94
N GLN A 335 6.94 4.58 -16.56
CA GLN A 335 5.47 4.62 -16.56
C GLN A 335 4.93 5.77 -15.72
N THR A 336 5.45 5.94 -14.51
CA THR A 336 5.03 7.01 -13.61
C THR A 336 5.31 8.40 -14.21
N ILE A 337 6.51 8.58 -14.76
CA ILE A 337 6.91 9.81 -15.45
C ILE A 337 6.04 10.04 -16.69
N SER A 338 5.76 9.01 -17.49
CA SER A 338 4.90 9.14 -18.68
C SER A 338 3.48 9.58 -18.33
N ARG A 339 2.99 9.24 -17.12
CA ARG A 339 1.65 9.58 -16.66
C ARG A 339 1.56 10.98 -16.04
N GLN A 340 2.54 11.36 -15.24
CA GLN A 340 2.48 12.56 -14.39
C GLN A 340 3.47 13.66 -14.80
N GLY A 341 4.46 13.33 -15.62
CA GLY A 341 5.49 14.24 -16.09
C GLY A 341 5.05 15.12 -17.25
N THR A 342 5.95 16.03 -17.58
CA THR A 342 5.88 16.97 -18.71
C THR A 342 6.84 16.58 -19.84
N ARG A 343 6.73 17.23 -21.00
CA ARG A 343 7.61 17.03 -22.17
C ARG A 343 9.11 17.16 -21.84
N GLU A 344 9.48 17.99 -20.88
CA GLU A 344 10.88 18.19 -20.46
C GLU A 344 11.51 16.91 -19.91
N HIS A 345 10.71 16.03 -19.30
CA HIS A 345 11.19 14.76 -18.76
C HIS A 345 11.57 13.75 -19.86
N ALA A 346 11.19 13.99 -21.12
CA ALA A 346 11.59 13.14 -22.24
C ALA A 346 13.12 13.09 -22.41
N VAL A 347 13.82 14.19 -22.10
CA VAL A 347 15.29 14.26 -22.13
C VAL A 347 15.92 13.28 -21.16
N LEU A 348 15.33 13.11 -19.96
CA LEU A 348 15.80 12.14 -18.97
C LEU A 348 15.61 10.70 -19.45
N LEU A 349 14.49 10.42 -20.12
CA LEU A 349 14.18 9.07 -20.59
C LEU A 349 14.99 8.67 -21.83
N ALA A 350 15.45 9.65 -22.63
CA ALA A 350 16.27 9.40 -23.81
C ALA A 350 17.58 8.68 -23.50
N ALA A 351 18.12 8.82 -22.28
CA ALA A 351 19.31 8.11 -21.82
C ALA A 351 19.16 6.58 -21.85
N TYR A 352 17.93 6.07 -21.78
CA TYR A 352 17.63 4.63 -21.71
C TYR A 352 17.12 4.05 -23.03
N ILE A 353 17.02 4.86 -24.09
CA ILE A 353 16.36 4.46 -25.34
C ILE A 353 17.03 3.27 -26.03
N ASN A 354 18.34 3.09 -25.81
CA ASN A 354 19.15 2.03 -26.40
C ASN A 354 19.43 0.87 -25.42
N ASP A 355 18.78 0.84 -24.25
CA ASP A 355 18.97 -0.23 -23.27
C ASP A 355 18.29 -1.53 -23.75
N PRO A 356 19.05 -2.60 -24.06
CA PRO A 356 18.51 -3.83 -24.62
C PRO A 356 17.96 -4.78 -23.56
N THR A 357 17.98 -4.40 -22.27
CA THR A 357 17.63 -5.28 -21.17
C THR A 357 16.16 -5.68 -21.26
N VAL A 358 15.89 -6.99 -21.34
CA VAL A 358 14.53 -7.54 -21.43
C VAL A 358 13.86 -7.48 -20.06
N VAL A 359 12.72 -6.80 -19.98
CA VAL A 359 11.93 -6.63 -18.75
C VAL A 359 10.67 -7.47 -18.72
N PHE A 360 10.16 -7.83 -19.89
CA PHE A 360 8.97 -8.67 -20.01
C PHE A 360 9.06 -9.56 -21.24
N GLN A 361 8.78 -10.85 -21.04
CA GLN A 361 8.74 -11.83 -22.12
C GLN A 361 7.33 -12.42 -22.15
N LYS A 362 6.54 -12.07 -23.16
CA LYS A 362 5.22 -12.65 -23.38
C LYS A 362 5.39 -14.14 -23.71
N ARG A 363 5.16 -15.01 -22.73
CA ARG A 363 5.10 -16.47 -22.96
C ARG A 363 3.72 -16.84 -23.50
N TYR A 364 3.44 -16.51 -24.76
CA TYR A 364 2.32 -17.12 -25.46
C TYR A 364 2.75 -18.47 -26.02
N LEU A 365 1.89 -19.48 -25.84
CA LEU A 365 1.92 -20.71 -26.61
C LEU A 365 1.61 -20.31 -28.06
N GLY A 366 2.55 -20.48 -28.99
CA GLY A 366 2.45 -20.04 -30.38
C GLY A 366 3.15 -18.69 -30.65
N VAL A 367 4.36 -18.78 -31.21
CA VAL A 367 5.17 -17.88 -32.10
C VAL A 367 5.17 -16.34 -31.91
N HIS A 368 4.21 -15.72 -31.23
CA HIS A 368 4.08 -14.26 -31.09
C HIS A 368 4.49 -13.71 -29.72
N GLY A 369 5.29 -14.46 -28.96
CA GLY A 369 5.95 -13.94 -27.77
C GLY A 369 6.92 -12.80 -28.11
N GLY A 370 6.48 -11.56 -27.90
CA GLY A 370 7.35 -10.38 -27.94
C GLY A 370 8.16 -10.25 -26.65
N GLU A 371 9.43 -9.90 -26.79
CA GLU A 371 10.26 -9.41 -25.69
C GLU A 371 10.17 -7.89 -25.66
N VAL A 372 9.85 -7.34 -24.49
CA VAL A 372 9.85 -5.90 -24.22
C VAL A 372 11.17 -5.56 -23.55
N GLN A 373 11.91 -4.62 -24.13
CA GLN A 373 13.16 -4.10 -23.60
C GLN A 373 12.95 -2.77 -22.86
N VAL A 374 13.88 -2.40 -21.97
CA VAL A 374 13.88 -1.08 -21.31
C VAL A 374 13.80 0.05 -22.35
N GLY A 375 14.57 -0.04 -23.44
CA GLY A 375 14.52 0.92 -24.53
C GLY A 375 13.16 1.06 -25.20
N ASP A 376 12.36 -0.02 -25.25
CA ASP A 376 11.00 0.00 -25.80
C ASP A 376 10.06 0.79 -24.87
N VAL A 377 10.20 0.61 -23.55
CA VAL A 377 9.44 1.36 -22.53
C VAL A 377 9.82 2.84 -22.52
N ALA A 378 11.11 3.15 -22.68
CA ALA A 378 11.60 4.53 -22.80
C ALA A 378 11.00 5.22 -24.03
N ALA A 379 11.03 4.58 -25.20
CA ALA A 379 10.46 5.11 -26.45
C ALA A 379 8.95 5.37 -26.32
N ALA A 380 8.19 4.41 -25.79
CA ALA A 380 6.75 4.56 -25.56
C ALA A 380 6.44 5.69 -24.56
N SER A 381 7.24 5.82 -23.49
CA SER A 381 7.09 6.89 -22.50
C SER A 381 7.35 8.27 -23.09
N ILE A 382 8.37 8.42 -23.95
CA ILE A 382 8.69 9.68 -24.65
C ILE A 382 7.56 10.08 -25.61
N ALA A 383 7.02 9.13 -26.38
CA ALA A 383 5.86 9.39 -27.24
C ALA A 383 4.66 9.87 -26.41
N ARG A 384 4.38 9.20 -25.28
CA ARG A 384 3.29 9.57 -24.39
C ARG A 384 3.44 10.98 -23.80
N LEU A 385 4.63 11.37 -23.35
CA LEU A 385 4.92 12.71 -22.84
C LEU A 385 4.68 13.80 -23.91
N ASN A 386 4.90 13.46 -25.18
CA ASN A 386 4.64 14.34 -26.32
C ASN A 386 3.22 14.24 -26.89
N SER A 387 2.34 13.44 -26.26
CA SER A 387 0.97 13.19 -26.72
C SER A 387 0.88 12.53 -28.10
N VAL A 388 1.91 11.76 -28.47
CA VAL A 388 1.95 10.95 -29.70
C VAL A 388 1.56 9.51 -29.34
N PRO A 389 0.58 8.90 -30.01
CA PRO A 389 0.25 7.50 -29.82
C PRO A 389 1.45 6.57 -30.08
N VAL A 390 1.58 5.49 -29.31
CA VAL A 390 2.69 4.54 -29.47
C VAL A 390 2.66 3.84 -30.84
N THR A 391 1.50 3.74 -31.47
CA THR A 391 1.35 3.19 -32.82
C THR A 391 1.94 4.09 -33.90
N GLU A 392 1.95 5.40 -33.70
CA GLU A 392 2.53 6.36 -34.66
C GLU A 392 4.06 6.28 -34.70
N ILE A 393 4.69 5.92 -33.58
CA ILE A 393 6.14 5.66 -33.54
C ILE A 393 6.50 4.24 -33.98
N GLY A 394 5.51 3.37 -34.27
CA GLY A 394 5.73 2.06 -34.90
C GLY A 394 5.47 0.85 -34.02
N PHE A 395 4.90 0.98 -32.81
CA PHE A 395 4.39 -0.19 -32.09
C PHE A 395 3.14 -0.76 -32.79
N ALA A 396 2.93 -2.07 -32.70
CA ALA A 396 1.87 -2.76 -33.42
C ALA A 396 0.47 -2.50 -32.83
N GLU A 397 0.39 -2.32 -31.51
CA GLU A 397 -0.86 -2.19 -30.75
C GLU A 397 -0.80 -0.94 -29.85
N PRO A 398 -1.95 -0.30 -29.56
CA PRO A 398 -2.03 0.75 -28.57
C PRO A 398 -1.70 0.18 -27.19
N ALA A 399 -0.97 0.95 -26.38
CA ALA A 399 -0.55 0.55 -25.03
C ALA A 399 -0.81 1.66 -23.99
N GLU A 400 -1.51 2.73 -24.36
CA GLU A 400 -1.83 3.85 -23.50
C GLU A 400 -2.89 3.47 -22.45
N HIS A 401 -2.68 3.87 -21.20
CA HIS A 401 -3.62 3.60 -20.11
C HIS A 401 -3.91 4.84 -19.26
N PRO A 402 -5.18 5.15 -18.93
CA PRO A 402 -5.54 6.38 -18.23
C PRO A 402 -4.96 6.50 -16.82
N ILE A 403 -4.63 5.38 -16.18
CA ILE A 403 -4.06 5.35 -14.82
C ILE A 403 -2.52 5.23 -14.86
N PHE A 404 -1.98 4.41 -15.76
CA PHE A 404 -0.56 4.04 -15.74
C PHE A 404 0.28 4.81 -16.76
N GLY A 405 -0.34 5.61 -17.63
CA GLY A 405 0.32 6.25 -18.75
C GLY A 405 0.44 5.26 -19.91
N ILE A 406 1.26 4.23 -19.71
CA ILE A 406 1.45 3.11 -20.63
C ILE A 406 1.40 1.77 -19.87
N ILE A 407 0.98 0.68 -20.50
CA ILE A 407 1.13 -0.70 -20.00
C ILE A 407 2.28 -1.31 -20.80
N TYR A 408 3.50 -1.35 -20.25
CA TYR A 408 4.65 -1.84 -21.01
C TYR A 408 4.52 -3.32 -21.36
N GLU A 409 3.78 -4.09 -20.56
CA GLU A 409 3.46 -5.49 -20.81
C GLU A 409 2.59 -5.68 -22.06
N GLU A 410 1.94 -4.61 -22.56
CA GLU A 410 1.14 -4.64 -23.78
C GLU A 410 1.96 -4.21 -25.01
N LEU A 411 3.17 -3.67 -24.86
CA LEU A 411 3.99 -3.26 -26.00
C LEU A 411 4.32 -4.45 -26.92
N VAL A 412 4.07 -4.27 -28.21
CA VAL A 412 4.37 -5.26 -29.26
C VAL A 412 5.16 -4.57 -30.35
N VAL A 413 6.40 -5.03 -30.56
CA VAL A 413 7.21 -4.61 -31.70
C VAL A 413 6.75 -5.41 -32.93
N PRO A 414 6.29 -4.76 -34.01
CA PRO A 414 5.79 -5.47 -35.18
C PRO A 414 6.91 -6.27 -35.84
N MET A 415 6.59 -7.47 -36.30
CA MET A 415 7.45 -8.23 -37.20
C MET A 415 7.03 -7.90 -38.62
N LYS A 416 7.88 -7.18 -39.36
CA LYS A 416 7.61 -6.91 -40.78
C LYS A 416 7.55 -8.25 -41.51
N ARG A 417 6.37 -8.62 -42.01
CA ARG A 417 6.24 -9.76 -42.92
C ARG A 417 7.16 -9.52 -44.10
N PRO A 418 7.91 -10.54 -44.58
CA PRO A 418 8.72 -10.35 -45.76
C PRO A 418 7.76 -9.89 -46.86
N ALA A 419 8.09 -8.79 -47.54
CA ALA A 419 7.30 -8.39 -48.70
C ALA A 419 7.23 -9.63 -49.59
N LYS A 420 6.02 -10.15 -49.83
CA LYS A 420 5.82 -11.30 -50.71
C LYS A 420 6.45 -10.86 -52.03
N SER A 421 7.60 -11.43 -52.37
CA SER A 421 8.33 -11.06 -53.58
C SER A 421 7.37 -11.23 -54.72
N THR A 422 6.91 -10.11 -55.25
CA THR A 422 5.88 -10.06 -56.31
C THR A 422 6.52 -10.31 -57.67
N ASP A 423 7.74 -10.86 -57.67
CA ASP A 423 8.45 -11.41 -58.83
C ASP A 423 8.00 -12.86 -59.09
N SER A 424 6.67 -13.09 -59.11
CA SER A 424 6.14 -14.17 -59.93
C SER A 424 5.92 -13.55 -61.30
N ASP A 425 6.94 -13.69 -62.14
CA ASP A 425 6.90 -13.39 -63.56
C ASP A 425 5.57 -13.84 -64.16
N GLU A 426 4.77 -12.86 -64.57
CA GLU A 426 3.72 -13.01 -65.56
C GLU A 426 4.38 -13.49 -66.87
N GLU A 427 4.64 -14.79 -67.04
CA GLU A 427 4.82 -15.38 -68.37
C GLU A 427 4.89 -16.91 -68.28
N THR A 428 3.74 -17.58 -68.28
CA THR A 428 3.46 -18.68 -69.23
C THR A 428 1.99 -19.09 -69.13
N ASP A 429 1.19 -18.40 -69.94
CA ASP A 429 -0.05 -18.91 -70.51
C ASP A 429 0.28 -20.08 -71.45
N GLN A 430 0.04 -21.31 -70.99
CA GLN A 430 -0.13 -22.58 -71.72
C GLN A 430 -0.08 -23.69 -70.65
N GLY A 431 -1.16 -24.37 -70.28
CA GLY A 431 -2.14 -25.04 -71.13
C GLY A 431 -2.17 -26.49 -70.66
N ASP A 432 -3.37 -26.97 -70.38
CA ASP A 432 -3.81 -28.36 -70.21
C ASP A 432 -3.34 -29.16 -68.98
N ASP A 433 -4.37 -29.49 -68.16
CA ASP A 433 -4.68 -30.80 -67.61
C ASP A 433 -3.57 -31.64 -66.98
N GLU A 434 -3.51 -31.69 -65.64
CA GLU A 434 -3.42 -32.96 -64.89
C GLU A 434 -3.62 -32.74 -63.39
N ASP A 435 -4.49 -33.57 -62.81
CA ASP A 435 -4.78 -33.70 -61.38
C ASP A 435 -3.52 -34.10 -60.59
N GLY A 436 -2.67 -33.13 -60.28
CA GLY A 436 -1.49 -33.28 -59.43
C GLY A 436 -1.75 -32.71 -58.04
N GLU A 437 -2.03 -33.59 -57.08
CA GLU A 437 -2.12 -33.31 -55.64
C GLU A 437 -0.80 -32.68 -55.16
N SER A 438 -0.68 -31.34 -55.26
CA SER A 438 0.53 -30.61 -54.88
C SER A 438 0.65 -30.54 -53.36
N ALA A 439 1.35 -31.52 -52.81
CA ALA A 439 2.04 -31.38 -51.53
C ALA A 439 3.03 -30.20 -51.62
N ASP A 440 3.23 -29.49 -50.50
CA ASP A 440 4.31 -28.52 -50.26
C ASP A 440 3.95 -27.02 -50.31
N ASP A 441 2.71 -26.65 -49.98
CA ASP A 441 2.48 -25.38 -49.27
C ASP A 441 1.65 -25.66 -48.01
N GLU A 442 2.21 -26.47 -47.10
CA GLU A 442 1.79 -26.47 -45.70
C GLU A 442 2.12 -25.08 -45.14
N THR A 443 1.22 -24.12 -45.39
CA THR A 443 1.01 -22.99 -44.50
C THR A 443 0.78 -23.62 -43.14
N LEU A 444 1.82 -23.66 -42.32
CA LEU A 444 1.72 -24.05 -40.92
C LEU A 444 0.54 -23.26 -40.36
N ASP A 445 -0.50 -23.99 -40.00
CA ASP A 445 -1.71 -23.43 -39.42
C ASP A 445 -1.24 -22.52 -38.29
N GLU A 446 -1.59 -21.24 -38.32
CA GLU A 446 -1.25 -20.29 -37.25
C GLU A 446 -1.76 -20.80 -35.87
N ASN A 447 -2.57 -21.87 -35.87
CA ASN A 447 -3.07 -22.62 -34.74
C ASN A 447 -2.24 -23.85 -34.31
N ASP A 448 -1.12 -24.21 -34.95
CA ASP A 448 -0.25 -25.28 -34.44
C ASP A 448 0.54 -24.79 -33.23
N LEU A 449 -0.14 -24.83 -32.08
CA LEU A 449 0.25 -24.29 -30.77
C LEU A 449 1.22 -25.20 -30.01
N THR A 450 1.88 -26.15 -30.68
CA THR A 450 2.75 -27.10 -30.02
C THR A 450 3.97 -26.34 -29.45
N PRO A 451 4.17 -26.29 -28.11
CA PRO A 451 5.28 -25.57 -27.53
C PRO A 451 6.58 -26.22 -28.01
N LEU A 452 7.43 -25.45 -28.70
CA LEU A 452 8.76 -25.89 -29.10
C LEU A 452 9.51 -26.34 -27.85
N GLN A 453 9.66 -27.65 -27.66
CA GLN A 453 10.47 -28.17 -26.56
C GLN A 453 11.93 -27.77 -26.82
N PRO A 454 12.68 -27.27 -25.82
CA PRO A 454 14.05 -26.75 -25.99
C PRO A 454 15.13 -27.71 -26.53
N GLY A 455 14.77 -28.88 -27.07
CA GLY A 455 15.72 -29.92 -27.50
C GLY A 455 15.77 -30.23 -29.00
N ASN A 456 14.79 -29.81 -29.81
CA ASN A 456 14.63 -30.34 -31.19
C ASN A 456 14.47 -29.26 -32.27
N LEU A 457 15.10 -28.10 -32.14
CA LEU A 457 15.05 -27.08 -33.20
C LEU A 457 15.92 -27.51 -34.38
N THR A 458 15.31 -27.67 -35.55
CA THR A 458 16.00 -27.89 -36.81
C THR A 458 16.84 -26.65 -37.18
N PRO A 459 17.94 -26.80 -37.95
CA PRO A 459 18.72 -25.66 -38.42
C PRO A 459 17.88 -24.60 -39.18
N ARG A 460 16.82 -25.03 -39.88
CA ARG A 460 15.87 -24.14 -40.57
C ARG A 460 15.07 -23.29 -39.58
N GLU A 461 14.58 -23.88 -38.49
CA GLU A 461 13.87 -23.15 -37.43
C GLU A 461 14.79 -22.17 -36.70
N ILE A 462 16.03 -22.57 -36.41
CA ILE A 462 17.04 -21.68 -35.82
C ILE A 462 17.30 -20.48 -36.76
N ALA A 463 17.49 -20.72 -38.06
CA ALA A 463 17.68 -19.65 -39.03
C ALA A 463 16.47 -18.70 -39.11
N ARG A 464 15.24 -19.23 -39.07
CA ARG A 464 14.00 -18.43 -39.01
C ARG A 464 13.92 -17.59 -37.73
N LEU A 465 14.26 -18.15 -36.58
CA LEU A 465 14.28 -17.43 -35.30
C LEU A 465 15.32 -16.29 -35.30
N ILE A 466 16.50 -16.53 -35.86
CA ILE A 466 17.54 -15.51 -36.02
C ILE A 466 17.05 -14.38 -36.94
N ASP A 467 16.43 -14.72 -38.07
CA ASP A 467 15.87 -13.73 -39.00
C ASP A 467 14.73 -12.91 -38.35
N HIS A 468 13.83 -13.57 -37.61
CA HIS A 468 12.80 -12.89 -36.83
C HIS A 468 13.39 -11.92 -35.79
N ALA A 469 14.42 -12.35 -35.06
CA ALA A 469 15.11 -11.50 -34.09
C ALA A 469 15.75 -10.27 -34.77
N LYS A 470 16.40 -10.45 -35.93
CA LYS A 470 16.99 -9.35 -36.71
C LYS A 470 15.94 -8.35 -37.18
N ARG A 471 14.81 -8.82 -37.70
CA ARG A 471 13.71 -7.94 -38.16
C ARG A 471 13.08 -7.17 -37.01
N ARG A 472 12.90 -7.83 -35.87
CA ARG A 472 12.39 -7.18 -34.65
C ARG A 472 13.35 -6.09 -34.18
N GLU A 473 14.65 -6.35 -34.19
CA GLU A 473 15.63 -5.33 -33.82
C GLU A 473 15.65 -4.16 -34.80
N ALA A 474 15.52 -4.41 -36.11
CA ALA A 474 15.38 -3.35 -37.09
C ALA A 474 14.14 -2.47 -36.83
N ALA A 475 13.01 -3.09 -36.47
CA ALA A 475 11.80 -2.35 -36.08
C ALA A 475 12.01 -1.54 -34.78
N ARG A 476 12.71 -2.10 -33.77
CA ARG A 476 13.06 -1.34 -32.56
C ARG A 476 13.92 -0.13 -32.86
N VAL A 477 14.90 -0.25 -33.74
CA VAL A 477 15.75 0.89 -34.15
C VAL A 477 14.88 2.00 -34.77
N GLU A 478 13.94 1.65 -35.66
CA GLU A 478 13.02 2.63 -36.24
C GLU A 478 12.15 3.32 -35.17
N ILE A 479 11.57 2.54 -34.25
CA ILE A 479 10.76 3.06 -33.14
C ILE A 479 11.57 4.02 -32.27
N ARG A 480 12.80 3.65 -31.91
CA ARG A 480 13.71 4.44 -31.08
C ARG A 480 14.11 5.75 -31.77
N LEU A 481 14.40 5.72 -33.07
CA LEU A 481 14.71 6.92 -33.85
C LEU A 481 13.52 7.89 -33.86
N LYS A 482 12.31 7.40 -34.16
CA LYS A 482 11.09 8.23 -34.13
C LYS A 482 10.82 8.80 -32.74
N ALA A 483 11.05 8.03 -31.67
CA ALA A 483 10.91 8.54 -30.32
C ALA A 483 11.96 9.61 -29.97
N LEU A 484 13.20 9.47 -30.45
CA LEU A 484 14.25 10.49 -30.28
C LEU A 484 13.91 11.81 -30.98
N GLU A 485 13.26 11.76 -32.14
CA GLU A 485 12.79 12.96 -32.85
C GLU A 485 11.75 13.77 -32.03
N LEU A 486 11.06 13.13 -31.08
CA LEU A 486 10.11 13.78 -30.18
C LEU A 486 10.77 14.40 -28.93
N VAL A 487 12.07 14.16 -28.70
CA VAL A 487 12.78 14.74 -27.55
C VAL A 487 12.99 16.22 -27.84
N PRO A 488 12.54 17.14 -26.95
CA PRO A 488 12.75 18.57 -27.17
C PRO A 488 14.25 18.85 -27.25
N ALA A 489 14.65 19.67 -28.23
CA ALA A 489 16.02 20.15 -28.30
C ALA A 489 16.39 20.75 -26.94
N ALA A 490 17.53 20.34 -26.39
CA ALA A 490 18.00 20.87 -25.11
C ALA A 490 17.93 22.41 -25.18
N PRO A 491 17.34 23.08 -24.19
CA PRO A 491 17.26 24.53 -24.20
C PRO A 491 18.68 25.05 -24.40
N ALA A 492 18.93 25.70 -25.54
CA ALA A 492 20.24 26.25 -25.84
C ALA A 492 20.62 27.09 -24.63
N GLU A 493 21.69 26.70 -23.92
CA GLU A 493 22.12 27.33 -22.67
C GLU A 493 22.18 28.83 -22.93
N THR A 494 21.16 29.56 -22.48
CA THR A 494 21.12 31.00 -22.66
C THR A 494 22.35 31.51 -21.91
N PRO A 495 23.35 32.09 -22.60
CA PRO A 495 24.59 32.47 -21.96
C PRO A 495 24.24 33.39 -20.79
N GLN A 496 24.51 32.93 -19.57
CA GLN A 496 24.34 33.74 -18.37
C GLN A 496 25.16 35.01 -18.59
N LYS A 497 24.48 36.14 -18.80
CA LYS A 497 25.11 37.45 -18.80
C LYS A 497 25.75 37.62 -17.43
N SER A 498 27.07 37.61 -17.42
CA SER A 498 27.91 37.94 -16.27
C SER A 498 27.83 39.43 -15.95
#